data_AF-A0A2D5YVH5-F1
#
_entry.id   AF-A0A2D5YVH5-F1
#
_cell.length_a   1.000
_cell.length_b   1.000
_cell.length_c   1.000
_cell.angle_alpha   90.00
_cell.angle_beta   90.00
_cell.angle_gamma   90.00
#
_symmetry.space_group_name_H-M   'P 1'
#
loop_
_entity.id
_entity.type
_entity.pdbx_description
1 polymer ?
#
loop_
_entity_poly.entity_id
_entity_poly.type
_entity_poly.pdbx_seq_one_letter_code
_entity_poly.pdbx_strand_id
1 'polypeptide(L)'
;MDRWLRYSRLILAVSLLTVLNACAGGGGPGGRTIWHVKAVHPEGQFLDVKAIDGAGHIHDVKAIEQDGNLHVMDVKAFVRGKVLAVKILTSDEKYAPVKAIGEDGTIFDIKALTASREILDVKGVSQSGNITHIKAIGPDGSFYGVKAISRQGQLHDIKGIKVTGDAVEATIHDVSVAAHIKALPATEEDAGGGAHLAREDAGRGGEHS
;
A
#
# COMPACT_ATOMS: atom_id res chain seq x y z
N MET A 1 -9.32 89.07 2.10
CA MET A 1 -7.90 89.30 1.80
C MET A 1 -7.22 87.96 2.01
N ASP A 2 -6.67 87.23 1.05
CA ASP A 2 -6.58 87.39 -0.40
C ASP A 2 -6.55 86.00 -1.03
N ARG A 3 -6.87 86.01 -2.31
CA ARG A 3 -7.19 84.90 -3.18
C ARG A 3 -5.98 84.69 -4.11
N TRP A 4 -5.73 83.44 -4.51
CA TRP A 4 -5.11 83.03 -5.79
C TRP A 4 -3.61 82.65 -5.91
N LEU A 5 -3.45 81.65 -6.80
CA LEU A 5 -2.30 81.26 -7.65
C LEU A 5 -1.30 80.28 -7.00
N ARG A 6 -0.86 79.18 -7.63
CA ARG A 6 -1.06 78.62 -8.98
C ARG A 6 -0.47 77.18 -9.00
N TYR A 7 -1.22 76.23 -9.58
CA TYR A 7 -0.83 75.30 -10.65
C TYR A 7 0.28 74.23 -10.51
N SER A 8 -0.14 73.04 -10.99
CA SER A 8 0.57 72.13 -11.92
C SER A 8 1.67 71.21 -11.37
N ARG A 9 1.36 69.91 -11.26
CA ARG A 9 1.53 68.97 -12.37
C ARG A 9 0.88 67.61 -12.11
N LEU A 10 0.18 67.19 -13.14
CA LEU A 10 -0.41 65.89 -13.43
C LEU A 10 0.69 64.81 -13.55
N ILE A 11 0.64 63.70 -12.81
CA ILE A 11 1.10 62.37 -13.28
C ILE A 11 0.14 61.32 -12.74
N LEU A 12 -0.66 60.77 -13.66
CA LEU A 12 -1.38 59.51 -13.53
C LEU A 12 -0.37 58.37 -13.37
N ALA A 13 -0.57 57.50 -12.38
CA ALA A 13 -0.08 56.13 -12.45
C ALA A 13 -1.08 55.22 -11.74
N VAL A 14 -2.07 54.77 -12.51
CA VAL A 14 -2.90 53.62 -12.19
C VAL A 14 -1.98 52.41 -12.23
N SER A 15 -1.90 51.65 -11.13
CA SER A 15 -1.33 50.31 -11.14
C SER A 15 -2.21 49.43 -10.28
N LEU A 16 -3.20 48.88 -10.97
CA LEU A 16 -4.10 47.83 -10.54
C LEU A 16 -3.26 46.54 -10.40
N LEU A 17 -2.88 46.17 -9.18
CA LEU A 17 -2.28 44.87 -8.92
C LEU A 17 -3.38 43.89 -8.52
N THR A 18 -4.06 43.32 -9.53
CA THR A 18 -4.87 42.12 -9.36
C THR A 18 -3.94 40.95 -9.07
N VAL A 19 -3.85 40.53 -7.81
CA VAL A 19 -3.28 39.22 -7.45
C VAL A 19 -4.33 38.18 -7.81
N LEU A 20 -4.23 37.67 -9.04
CA LEU A 20 -4.92 36.48 -9.49
C LEU A 20 -4.31 35.30 -8.71
N ASN A 21 -4.99 34.85 -7.65
CA ASN A 21 -4.62 33.62 -6.99
C ASN A 21 -5.03 32.46 -7.91
N ALA A 22 -4.11 32.03 -8.76
CA ALA A 22 -4.28 30.84 -9.56
C ALA A 22 -4.30 29.64 -8.60
N CYS A 23 -5.49 29.10 -8.35
CA CYS A 23 -5.63 27.71 -7.90
C CYS A 23 -5.18 26.82 -9.06
N ALA A 24 -3.87 26.66 -9.22
CA ALA A 24 -3.28 25.64 -10.05
C ALA A 24 -3.51 24.29 -9.38
N GLY A 25 -4.68 23.69 -9.65
CA GLY A 25 -4.84 22.24 -9.58
C GLY A 25 -3.92 21.64 -10.64
N GLY A 26 -2.66 21.42 -10.28
CA GLY A 26 -1.65 20.81 -11.14
C GLY A 26 -1.93 19.33 -11.38
N GLY A 27 -2.90 19.04 -12.24
CA GLY A 27 -3.03 17.75 -12.92
C GLY A 27 -2.22 17.78 -14.22
N GLY A 28 -0.92 17.53 -14.13
CA GLY A 28 -0.07 17.31 -15.31
C GLY A 28 -0.35 15.92 -15.94
N PRO A 29 -0.09 15.74 -17.24
CA PRO A 29 -0.26 14.44 -17.89
C PRO A 29 0.82 13.48 -17.39
N GLY A 30 0.38 12.49 -16.61
CA GLY A 30 1.23 11.50 -15.94
C GLY A 30 1.09 11.52 -14.41
N GLY A 31 -0.15 11.58 -13.90
CA GLY A 31 -0.42 11.75 -12.48
C GLY A 31 -0.10 10.49 -11.67
N ARG A 32 0.70 10.65 -10.60
CA ARG A 32 0.91 9.60 -9.60
C ARG A 32 -0.05 9.81 -8.42
N THR A 33 -0.96 8.87 -8.21
CA THR A 33 -1.89 8.91 -7.08
C THR A 33 -1.45 7.95 -5.98
N ILE A 34 -1.51 8.40 -4.74
CA ILE A 34 -1.09 7.63 -3.57
C ILE A 34 -2.31 7.03 -2.87
N TRP A 35 -2.29 5.71 -2.70
CA TRP A 35 -3.30 4.94 -1.99
C TRP A 35 -2.75 4.49 -0.63
N HIS A 36 -3.58 4.54 0.41
CA HIS A 36 -3.20 4.09 1.74
C HIS A 36 -3.19 2.56 1.79
N VAL A 37 -2.17 1.95 2.38
CA VAL A 37 -2.15 0.51 2.62
C VAL A 37 -2.54 0.26 4.08
N LYS A 38 -3.58 -0.55 4.28
CA LYS A 38 -4.14 -0.84 5.60
C LYS A 38 -4.53 -2.31 5.72
N ALA A 39 -4.40 -2.89 6.90
CA ALA A 39 -5.04 -4.15 7.22
C ALA A 39 -6.48 -3.90 7.68
N VAL A 40 -7.40 -4.79 7.32
CA VAL A 40 -8.82 -4.66 7.64
C VAL A 40 -9.19 -5.72 8.68
N HIS A 41 -9.45 -5.26 9.89
CA HIS A 41 -9.98 -6.11 10.96
C HIS A 41 -11.39 -6.59 10.60
N PRO A 42 -11.82 -7.81 10.99
CA PRO A 42 -13.17 -8.32 10.72
C PRO A 42 -14.30 -7.41 11.21
N GLU A 43 -14.05 -6.62 12.26
CA GLU A 43 -14.99 -5.62 12.80
C GLU A 43 -15.00 -4.29 12.01
N GLY A 44 -14.32 -4.22 10.87
CA GLY A 44 -14.28 -3.04 10.00
C GLY A 44 -13.26 -1.97 10.42
N GLN A 45 -12.44 -2.23 11.44
CA GLN A 45 -11.36 -1.33 11.82
C GLN A 45 -10.20 -1.41 10.83
N PHE A 46 -9.60 -0.26 10.51
CA PHE A 46 -8.40 -0.22 9.68
C PHE A 46 -7.14 -0.05 10.51
N LEU A 47 -6.18 -0.94 10.30
CA LEU A 47 -4.86 -0.91 10.94
C LEU A 47 -3.84 -0.38 9.94
N ASP A 48 -3.00 0.55 10.35
CA ASP A 48 -2.00 1.16 9.47
C ASP A 48 -0.90 0.17 9.14
N VAL A 49 -0.63 -0.06 7.86
CA VAL A 49 0.54 -0.86 7.44
C VAL A 49 1.73 0.06 7.23
N LYS A 50 2.84 -0.25 7.90
CA LYS A 50 4.03 0.58 7.96
C LYS A 50 5.30 -0.25 7.80
N ALA A 51 6.36 0.41 7.36
CA ALA A 51 7.71 -0.14 7.38
C ALA A 51 8.40 0.31 8.67
N ILE A 52 9.07 -0.61 9.37
CA ILE A 52 9.78 -0.34 10.61
C ILE A 52 11.26 -0.68 10.42
N ASP A 53 12.14 0.25 10.77
CA ASP A 53 13.59 0.04 10.72
C ASP A 53 14.12 -0.64 12.00
N GLY A 54 15.38 -1.07 12.00
CA GLY A 54 16.00 -1.71 13.15
C GLY A 54 16.11 -0.83 14.41
N ALA A 55 15.93 0.48 14.28
CA ALA A 55 15.87 1.43 15.40
C ALA A 55 14.44 1.71 15.89
N GLY A 56 13.43 1.11 15.25
CA GLY A 56 12.02 1.28 15.58
C GLY A 56 11.35 2.50 14.93
N HIS A 57 12.00 3.19 13.98
CA HIS A 57 11.36 4.28 13.26
C HIS A 57 10.30 3.76 12.30
N ILE A 58 9.16 4.45 12.26
CA ILE A 58 7.99 4.07 11.49
C ILE A 58 7.94 4.90 10.19
N HIS A 59 7.75 4.20 9.08
CA HIS A 59 7.75 4.75 7.73
C HIS A 59 6.49 4.35 6.97
N ASP A 60 6.08 5.20 6.05
CA ASP A 60 4.84 5.02 5.31
C ASP A 60 4.97 3.93 4.25
N VAL A 61 3.95 3.08 4.12
CA VAL A 61 3.79 2.13 3.02
C VAL A 61 2.55 2.52 2.23
N LYS A 62 2.70 2.66 0.90
CA LYS A 62 1.62 3.09 0.01
C LYS A 62 1.59 2.23 -1.25
N ALA A 63 0.40 2.13 -1.84
CA ALA A 63 0.27 1.71 -3.22
C ALA A 63 0.29 2.94 -4.13
N ILE A 64 0.95 2.79 -5.27
CA ILE A 64 1.19 3.86 -6.23
C ILE A 64 0.43 3.55 -7.51
N GLU A 65 -0.61 4.33 -7.75
CA GLU A 65 -1.27 4.41 -9.04
C GLU A 65 -0.45 5.29 -9.97
N GLN A 66 -0.24 4.82 -11.19
CA GLN A 66 0.53 5.52 -12.19
C GLN A 66 -0.30 5.63 -13.47
N ASP A 67 -0.44 6.87 -13.96
CA ASP A 67 -1.04 7.17 -15.27
C ASP A 67 -2.48 6.62 -15.41
N GLY A 68 -3.24 6.59 -14.31
CA GLY A 68 -4.60 6.06 -14.25
C GLY A 68 -4.71 4.53 -14.29
N ASN A 69 -3.59 3.80 -14.24
CA ASN A 69 -3.60 2.35 -14.20
C ASN A 69 -4.02 1.85 -12.81
N LEU A 70 -5.27 1.36 -12.76
CA LEU A 70 -5.86 0.76 -11.57
C LEU A 70 -5.74 -0.78 -11.55
N HIS A 71 -5.31 -1.41 -12.64
CA HIS A 71 -5.26 -2.88 -12.73
C HIS A 71 -4.10 -3.48 -11.95
N VAL A 72 -2.98 -2.79 -11.87
CA VAL A 72 -1.82 -3.21 -11.10
C VAL A 72 -1.08 -1.99 -10.58
N MET A 73 -0.93 -1.91 -9.26
CA MET A 73 -0.21 -0.84 -8.61
C MET A 73 0.97 -1.37 -7.81
N ASP A 74 2.05 -0.61 -7.84
CA ASP A 74 3.25 -0.91 -7.07
C ASP A 74 3.04 -0.57 -5.60
N VAL A 75 3.46 -1.46 -4.70
CA VAL A 75 3.52 -1.15 -3.25
C VAL A 75 4.95 -0.77 -2.89
N LYS A 76 5.11 0.40 -2.26
CA LYS A 76 6.41 0.97 -1.89
C LYS A 76 6.41 1.47 -0.45
N ALA A 77 7.59 1.43 0.17
CA ALA A 77 7.85 2.08 1.46
C ALA A 77 8.59 3.41 1.25
N PHE A 78 8.20 4.44 1.99
CA PHE A 78 8.76 5.79 1.93
C PHE A 78 9.65 6.02 3.15
N VAL A 79 10.94 5.75 3.00
CA VAL A 79 11.91 5.74 4.10
C VAL A 79 12.93 6.86 3.88
N ARG A 80 12.93 7.86 4.77
CA ARG A 80 13.93 8.96 4.78
C ARG A 80 14.11 9.64 3.42
N GLY A 81 13.00 9.92 2.72
CA GLY A 81 12.99 10.56 1.40
C GLY A 81 13.24 9.61 0.22
N LYS A 82 13.51 8.32 0.48
CA LYS A 82 13.67 7.28 -0.54
C LYS A 82 12.40 6.44 -0.70
N VAL A 83 12.23 5.87 -1.90
CA VAL A 83 11.11 4.99 -2.23
C VAL A 83 11.63 3.58 -2.44
N LEU A 84 11.35 2.70 -1.48
CA LEU A 84 11.88 1.33 -1.43
C LEU A 84 10.84 0.34 -1.96
N ALA A 85 11.32 -0.73 -2.60
CA ALA A 85 10.46 -1.81 -3.05
C ALA A 85 10.01 -2.67 -1.86
N VAL A 86 8.73 -3.03 -1.83
CA VAL A 86 8.18 -4.02 -0.89
C VAL A 86 8.03 -5.35 -1.61
N LYS A 87 8.56 -6.43 -1.03
CA LYS A 87 8.66 -7.76 -1.65
C LYS A 87 8.38 -8.87 -0.63
N ILE A 88 8.06 -10.06 -1.14
CA ILE A 88 8.14 -11.29 -0.35
C ILE A 88 9.56 -11.83 -0.50
N LEU A 89 10.24 -12.11 0.61
CA LEU A 89 11.57 -12.72 0.59
C LEU A 89 11.46 -14.24 0.61
N THR A 90 12.47 -14.92 0.07
CA THR A 90 12.59 -16.38 0.20
C THR A 90 12.80 -16.75 1.67
N SER A 91 12.11 -17.78 2.16
CA SER A 91 12.18 -18.24 3.54
C SER A 91 11.63 -19.66 3.67
N ASP A 92 12.12 -20.40 4.66
CA ASP A 92 11.61 -21.72 5.08
C ASP A 92 10.60 -21.60 6.24
N GLU A 93 10.25 -20.38 6.65
CA GLU A 93 9.22 -20.13 7.67
C GLU A 93 7.83 -20.57 7.20
N LYS A 94 6.96 -20.88 8.17
CA LYS A 94 5.53 -21.19 7.91
C LYS A 94 4.82 -20.10 7.09
N TYR A 95 5.16 -18.83 7.33
CA TYR A 95 4.59 -17.68 6.63
C TYR A 95 5.68 -16.84 5.99
N ALA A 96 5.51 -16.51 4.71
CA ALA A 96 6.53 -15.84 3.93
C ALA A 96 6.72 -14.38 4.40
N PRO A 97 7.97 -13.93 4.65
CA PRO A 97 8.24 -12.60 5.14
C PRO A 97 7.97 -11.53 4.07
N VAL A 98 7.20 -10.50 4.43
CA VAL A 98 6.99 -9.31 3.61
C VAL A 98 7.87 -8.19 4.16
N LYS A 99 8.78 -7.67 3.32
CA LYS A 99 9.80 -6.70 3.73
C LYS A 99 9.98 -5.60 2.69
N ALA A 100 10.42 -4.43 3.13
CA ALA A 100 10.99 -3.42 2.24
C ALA A 100 12.51 -3.59 2.16
N ILE A 101 13.08 -3.37 0.97
CA ILE A 101 14.50 -3.55 0.69
C ILE A 101 15.12 -2.18 0.39
N GLY A 102 16.11 -1.79 1.20
CA GLY A 102 16.94 -0.61 1.02
C GLY A 102 17.90 -0.75 -0.17
N GLU A 103 18.40 0.38 -0.67
CA GLU A 103 19.37 0.42 -1.79
C GLU A 103 20.72 -0.25 -1.45
N ASP A 104 20.99 -0.46 -0.17
CA ASP A 104 22.16 -1.14 0.39
C ASP A 104 21.85 -2.57 0.89
N GLY A 105 20.66 -3.10 0.58
CA GLY A 105 20.19 -4.40 1.08
C GLY A 105 19.62 -4.36 2.49
N THR A 106 19.58 -3.19 3.16
CA THR A 106 18.95 -3.06 4.49
C THR A 106 17.49 -3.49 4.44
N ILE A 107 17.09 -4.32 5.39
CA ILE A 107 15.72 -4.85 5.48
C ILE A 107 14.89 -4.02 6.45
N PHE A 108 13.68 -3.67 6.01
CA PHE A 108 12.66 -3.00 6.81
C PHE A 108 11.46 -3.93 6.99
N ASP A 109 11.00 -4.03 8.22
CA ASP A 109 9.88 -4.88 8.58
C ASP A 109 8.56 -4.25 8.15
N ILE A 110 7.72 -4.98 7.42
CA ILE A 110 6.36 -4.54 7.14
C ILE A 110 5.44 -5.08 8.25
N LYS A 111 4.80 -4.18 8.97
CA LYS A 111 3.93 -4.47 10.11
C LYS A 111 2.61 -3.72 10.00
N ALA A 112 1.56 -4.25 10.62
CA ALA A 112 0.32 -3.53 10.85
C ALA A 112 0.29 -2.98 12.28
N LEU A 113 -0.20 -1.76 12.45
CA LEU A 113 -0.27 -1.07 13.73
C LEU A 113 -1.73 -0.87 14.14
N THR A 114 -2.05 -1.31 15.36
CA THR A 114 -3.36 -1.05 15.96
C THR A 114 -3.47 0.39 16.47
N ALA A 115 -4.68 0.82 16.82
CA ALA A 115 -4.90 2.12 17.45
C ALA A 115 -4.14 2.25 18.79
N SER A 116 -3.92 1.14 19.51
CA SER A 116 -3.11 1.06 20.73
C SER A 116 -1.61 0.94 20.48
N ARG A 117 -1.16 0.98 19.21
CA ARG A 117 0.24 0.80 18.77
C ARG A 117 0.82 -0.60 19.02
N GLU A 118 -0.03 -1.60 19.13
CA GLU A 118 0.40 -2.99 19.04
C GLU A 118 0.90 -3.27 17.60
N ILE A 119 1.97 -4.05 17.50
CA ILE A 119 2.64 -4.37 16.24
C ILE A 119 2.24 -5.79 15.84
N LEU A 120 1.57 -5.91 14.70
CA LEU A 120 1.17 -7.19 14.11
C LEU A 120 2.04 -7.51 12.91
N ASP A 121 2.38 -8.79 12.75
CA ASP A 121 3.13 -9.26 11.59
C ASP A 121 2.29 -9.19 10.32
N VAL A 122 2.90 -8.73 9.22
CA VAL A 122 2.33 -8.83 7.87
C VAL A 122 3.14 -9.84 7.08
N LYS A 123 2.48 -10.91 6.61
CA LYS A 123 3.13 -12.05 5.97
C LYS A 123 2.33 -12.55 4.77
N GLY A 124 3.00 -13.31 3.89
CA GLY A 124 2.34 -14.16 2.91
C GLY A 124 1.89 -15.46 3.58
N VAL A 125 0.57 -15.73 3.61
CA VAL A 125 0.00 -16.79 4.45
C VAL A 125 -0.55 -17.98 3.68
N SER A 126 -0.84 -17.82 2.40
CA SER A 126 -1.27 -18.89 1.50
C SER A 126 -0.92 -18.53 0.06
N GLN A 127 -0.79 -19.56 -0.78
CA GLN A 127 -0.49 -19.40 -2.21
C GLN A 127 -1.50 -20.19 -3.05
N SER A 128 -2.05 -19.55 -4.08
CA SER A 128 -2.89 -20.16 -5.09
C SER A 128 -2.28 -19.85 -6.46
N GLY A 129 -1.67 -20.86 -7.08
CA GLY A 129 -0.88 -20.68 -8.30
C GLY A 129 0.22 -19.62 -8.11
N ASN A 130 0.17 -18.55 -8.91
CA ASN A 130 1.14 -17.47 -8.92
C ASN A 130 0.82 -16.33 -7.93
N ILE A 131 -0.25 -16.48 -7.14
CA ILE A 131 -0.76 -15.44 -6.24
C ILE A 131 -0.55 -15.87 -4.79
N THR A 132 0.05 -15.01 -3.99
CA THR A 132 0.18 -15.17 -2.54
C THR A 132 -0.73 -14.18 -1.81
N HIS A 133 -1.56 -14.66 -0.89
CA HIS A 133 -2.39 -13.77 -0.07
C HIS A 133 -1.55 -13.14 1.04
N ILE A 134 -1.63 -11.82 1.15
CA ILE A 134 -0.93 -11.05 2.18
C ILE A 134 -1.92 -10.70 3.29
N LYS A 135 -1.59 -11.10 4.51
CA LYS A 135 -2.45 -10.85 5.67
C LYS A 135 -1.64 -10.34 6.85
N ALA A 136 -2.25 -9.47 7.64
CA ALA A 136 -1.77 -9.19 8.99
C ALA A 136 -2.25 -10.31 9.92
N ILE A 137 -1.43 -10.68 10.90
CA ILE A 137 -1.68 -11.78 11.83
C ILE A 137 -1.98 -11.17 13.20
N GLY A 138 -3.21 -11.36 13.67
CA GLY A 138 -3.64 -10.96 15.00
C GLY A 138 -2.98 -11.78 16.11
N PRO A 139 -3.03 -11.32 17.37
CA PRO A 139 -2.41 -12.00 18.51
C PRO A 139 -3.02 -13.39 18.78
N ASP A 140 -4.27 -13.61 18.37
CA ASP A 140 -4.99 -14.88 18.41
C ASP A 140 -4.72 -15.79 17.20
N GLY A 141 -3.88 -15.35 16.26
CA GLY A 141 -3.61 -16.04 14.99
C GLY A 141 -4.65 -15.75 13.89
N SER A 142 -5.63 -14.88 14.14
CA SER A 142 -6.60 -14.47 13.12
C SER A 142 -5.93 -13.70 11.98
N PHE A 143 -6.45 -13.86 10.76
CA PHE A 143 -5.89 -13.20 9.59
C PHE A 143 -6.73 -12.02 9.11
N TYR A 144 -6.09 -10.86 8.98
CA TYR A 144 -6.71 -9.63 8.51
C TYR A 144 -6.23 -9.32 7.08
N GLY A 145 -7.17 -9.13 6.16
CA GLY A 145 -6.82 -8.82 4.77
C GLY A 145 -6.10 -7.47 4.65
N VAL A 146 -5.08 -7.39 3.82
CA VAL A 146 -4.37 -6.13 3.55
C VAL A 146 -4.88 -5.52 2.25
N LYS A 147 -5.31 -4.27 2.31
CA LYS A 147 -5.91 -3.55 1.18
C LYS A 147 -5.22 -2.21 0.93
N ALA A 148 -5.12 -1.84 -0.35
CA ALA A 148 -4.90 -0.48 -0.77
C ALA A 148 -6.24 0.26 -0.86
N ILE A 149 -6.29 1.47 -0.32
CA ILE A 149 -7.50 2.28 -0.20
C ILE A 149 -7.27 3.65 -0.84
N SER A 150 -8.08 3.99 -1.84
CA SER A 150 -8.03 5.30 -2.51
C SER A 150 -8.63 6.39 -1.63
N ARG A 151 -8.41 7.65 -2.01
CA ARG A 151 -9.08 8.80 -1.34
C ARG A 151 -10.60 8.75 -1.47
N GLN A 152 -11.11 8.12 -2.52
CA GLN A 152 -12.53 7.94 -2.81
C GLN A 152 -13.09 6.65 -2.18
N GLY A 153 -12.27 5.89 -1.45
CA GLY A 153 -12.69 4.67 -0.76
C GLY A 153 -12.70 3.41 -1.63
N GLN A 154 -12.13 3.44 -2.84
CA GLN A 154 -11.94 2.23 -3.63
C GLN A 154 -10.93 1.30 -2.96
N LEU A 155 -11.17 -0.01 -3.05
CA LEU A 155 -10.39 -1.03 -2.37
C LEU A 155 -9.75 -1.99 -3.36
N HIS A 156 -8.43 -2.15 -3.26
CA HIS A 156 -7.66 -3.17 -3.97
C HIS A 156 -6.99 -4.11 -2.97
N ASP A 157 -6.89 -5.38 -3.30
CA ASP A 157 -6.19 -6.36 -2.48
C ASP A 157 -4.69 -6.25 -2.68
N ILE A 158 -3.95 -6.34 -1.58
CA ILE A 158 -2.49 -6.48 -1.62
C ILE A 158 -2.16 -7.96 -1.73
N LYS A 159 -1.53 -8.34 -2.84
CA LYS A 159 -1.13 -9.73 -3.10
C LYS A 159 0.34 -9.81 -3.51
N GLY A 160 0.93 -10.97 -3.21
CA GLY A 160 2.20 -11.38 -3.80
C GLY A 160 1.95 -11.95 -5.19
N ILE A 161 2.73 -11.52 -6.17
CA ILE A 161 2.67 -11.96 -7.56
C ILE A 161 4.02 -12.56 -7.91
N LYS A 162 3.97 -13.81 -8.32
CA LYS A 162 5.10 -14.54 -8.86
C LYS A 162 4.95 -14.63 -10.37
N VAL A 163 5.99 -14.32 -11.13
CA VAL A 163 5.94 -14.38 -12.59
C VAL A 163 6.60 -15.66 -13.08
N THR A 164 7.64 -16.13 -12.39
CA THR A 164 8.37 -17.34 -12.75
C THR A 164 7.95 -18.55 -11.91
N GLY A 165 8.37 -19.75 -12.34
CA GLY A 165 8.20 -20.97 -11.54
C GLY A 165 9.26 -21.16 -10.46
N ASP A 166 10.33 -20.36 -10.49
CA ASP A 166 11.55 -20.61 -9.71
C ASP A 166 11.41 -20.17 -8.25
N ALA A 167 12.11 -20.83 -7.32
CA ALA A 167 12.05 -20.46 -5.90
C ALA A 167 12.49 -19.00 -5.62
N VAL A 168 13.40 -18.47 -6.44
CA VAL A 168 13.86 -17.09 -6.41
C VAL A 168 13.37 -16.39 -7.67
N GLU A 169 12.48 -15.41 -7.49
CA GLU A 169 11.94 -14.57 -8.56
C GLU A 169 12.96 -13.53 -9.01
N ALA A 170 13.70 -12.94 -8.06
CA ALA A 170 14.73 -11.95 -8.33
C ALA A 170 15.72 -11.84 -7.16
N THR A 171 16.88 -11.25 -7.41
CA THR A 171 17.79 -10.77 -6.36
C THR A 171 17.86 -9.26 -6.44
N ILE A 172 17.57 -8.57 -5.33
CA ILE A 172 17.58 -7.11 -5.22
C ILE A 172 18.54 -6.73 -4.12
N HIS A 173 19.66 -6.06 -4.45
CA HIS A 173 20.69 -5.67 -3.48
C HIS A 173 21.12 -6.85 -2.58
N ASP A 174 21.45 -7.99 -3.21
CA ASP A 174 21.82 -9.26 -2.58
C ASP A 174 20.73 -9.92 -1.70
N VAL A 175 19.50 -9.44 -1.78
CA VAL A 175 18.34 -10.04 -1.11
C VAL A 175 17.54 -10.89 -2.09
N SER A 176 17.39 -12.18 -1.78
CA SER A 176 16.57 -13.13 -2.55
C SER A 176 15.07 -12.86 -2.33
N VAL A 177 14.39 -12.56 -3.44
CA VAL A 177 12.97 -12.25 -3.50
C VAL A 177 12.22 -13.44 -4.07
N ALA A 178 11.16 -13.87 -3.38
CA ALA A 178 10.29 -14.95 -3.83
C ALA A 178 9.13 -14.45 -4.70
N ALA A 179 8.66 -13.22 -4.49
CA ALA A 179 7.55 -12.63 -5.25
C ALA A 179 7.47 -11.11 -5.09
N HIS A 180 6.77 -10.47 -6.03
CA HIS A 180 6.52 -9.03 -6.02
C HIS A 180 5.22 -8.68 -5.28
N ILE A 181 5.22 -7.66 -4.42
CA ILE A 181 3.97 -7.18 -3.83
C ILE A 181 3.31 -6.16 -4.75
N LYS A 182 2.03 -6.39 -5.06
CA LYS A 182 1.20 -5.53 -5.91
C LYS A 182 -0.17 -5.31 -5.29
N ALA A 183 -0.78 -4.17 -5.57
CA ALA A 183 -2.20 -3.96 -5.33
C ALA A 183 -2.99 -4.25 -6.62
N LEU A 184 -4.03 -5.07 -6.51
CA LEU A 184 -4.87 -5.50 -7.62
C LEU A 184 -6.35 -5.25 -7.31
N PRO A 185 -7.22 -5.06 -8.32
CA PRO A 185 -8.67 -5.06 -8.12
C PRO A 185 -9.12 -6.23 -7.25
N ALA A 186 -9.98 -5.95 -6.28
CA ALA A 186 -10.45 -6.96 -5.36
C ALA A 186 -11.26 -8.03 -6.09
N THR A 187 -11.04 -9.30 -5.74
CA THR A 187 -11.78 -10.45 -6.28
C THR A 187 -12.73 -11.00 -5.22
N GLU A 188 -13.88 -11.56 -5.64
CA GLU A 188 -14.92 -12.07 -4.73
C GLU A 188 -14.40 -13.16 -3.77
N GLU A 189 -13.37 -13.90 -4.18
CA GLU A 189 -12.74 -14.98 -3.39
C GLU A 189 -12.16 -14.50 -2.04
N ASP A 190 -11.84 -13.20 -1.90
CA ASP A 190 -11.19 -12.65 -0.70
C ASP A 190 -12.17 -12.06 0.33
N ALA A 191 -13.47 -12.00 0.01
CA ALA A 191 -14.50 -11.45 0.91
C ALA A 191 -15.04 -12.48 1.92
N GLY A 192 -14.80 -13.78 1.70
CA GLY A 192 -15.39 -14.89 2.45
C GLY A 192 -14.43 -15.59 3.44
N GLY A 193 -13.66 -14.84 4.22
CA GLY A 193 -12.80 -15.40 5.28
C GLY A 193 -13.60 -15.87 6.50
N GLY A 194 -14.48 -16.86 6.33
CA GLY A 194 -15.29 -17.38 7.42
C GLY A 194 -16.34 -18.42 6.99
N ALA A 195 -15.94 -19.50 6.32
CA ALA A 195 -16.57 -20.84 6.34
C ALA A 195 -16.11 -21.69 5.15
N HIS A 196 -14.93 -22.29 5.23
CA HIS A 196 -14.64 -23.47 4.41
C HIS A 196 -13.69 -24.43 5.12
N LEU A 197 -14.11 -24.89 6.30
CA LEU A 197 -13.61 -26.13 6.90
C LEU A 197 -14.80 -26.84 7.55
N ALA A 198 -15.52 -27.61 6.75
CA ALA A 198 -16.25 -28.82 7.11
C ALA A 198 -17.23 -29.18 5.99
N ARG A 199 -16.80 -30.01 5.03
CA ARG A 199 -17.66 -30.97 4.30
C ARG A 199 -16.84 -31.80 3.31
N GLU A 200 -15.99 -32.66 3.86
CA GLU A 200 -15.59 -33.90 3.20
C GLU A 200 -15.50 -34.99 4.27
N ASP A 201 -16.66 -35.40 4.80
CA ASP A 201 -16.85 -36.78 5.26
C ASP A 201 -18.34 -37.08 5.46
N ALA A 202 -19.03 -37.35 4.37
CA ALA A 202 -20.31 -38.06 4.39
C ALA A 202 -20.58 -38.65 3.01
N GLY A 203 -20.37 -39.96 2.89
CA GLY A 203 -21.00 -40.76 1.84
C GLY A 203 -20.07 -41.51 0.91
N ARG A 204 -19.33 -42.50 1.44
CA ARG A 204 -18.98 -43.67 0.63
C ARG A 204 -19.09 -44.95 1.45
N GLY A 205 -20.33 -45.36 1.66
CA GLY A 205 -20.67 -46.68 2.20
C GLY A 205 -21.86 -47.22 1.43
N GLY A 206 -21.63 -48.28 0.66
CA GLY A 206 -22.67 -49.06 0.01
C GLY A 206 -22.41 -49.32 -1.47
N GLU A 207 -21.85 -50.49 -1.77
CA GLU A 207 -22.42 -51.51 -2.67
C GLU A 207 -21.29 -52.35 -3.29
N HIS A 208 -21.00 -53.48 -2.65
CA HIS A 208 -20.50 -54.70 -3.28
C HIS A 208 -20.87 -55.87 -2.35
N SER A 209 -21.98 -56.53 -2.65
CA SER A 209 -22.23 -57.98 -2.62
C SER A 209 -23.70 -58.23 -2.91
#